data_AF-A0A3L7WJE6-F1
#
_entry.id   AF-A0A3L7WJE6-F1
#
_cell.length_a   1.000
_cell.length_b   1.000
_cell.length_c   1.000
_cell.angle_alpha   90.00
_cell.angle_beta   90.00
_cell.angle_gamma   90.00
#
_symmetry.space_group_name_H-M   'P 1'
#
loop_
_entity.id
_entity.type
_entity.pdbx_description
1 polymer ?
#
loop_
_entity_poly.entity_id
_entity_poly.type
_entity_poly.pdbx_seq_one_letter_code
_entity_poly.pdbx_strand_id
1 'polypeptide(L)' 'QRLLNYIKPNVVSVMMEGRIVREGGPELALTLEERGYDFIREEVFGNGN' A
#
# COMPACT_ATOMS: atom_id res chain seq x y z
N GLN A 1 -9.17 -5.96 18.65
CA GLN A 1 -9.68 -6.15 17.26
C GLN A 1 -9.31 -4.92 16.44
N ARG A 2 -8.79 -5.08 15.21
CA ARG A 2 -8.40 -3.97 14.32
C ARG A 2 -9.56 -3.55 13.41
N LEU A 3 -9.64 -2.25 13.08
CA LEU A 3 -10.71 -1.62 12.30
C LEU A 3 -10.91 -2.24 10.91
N LEU A 4 -9.85 -2.75 10.29
CA LEU A 4 -9.85 -3.35 8.94
C LEU A 4 -10.65 -4.66 8.82
N ASN A 5 -11.00 -5.30 9.93
CA ASN A 5 -11.85 -6.51 9.89
C ASN A 5 -13.33 -6.21 9.60
N TYR A 6 -13.76 -4.96 9.74
CA TYR A 6 -15.18 -4.57 9.60
C TYR A 6 -15.49 -3.89 8.27
N ILE A 7 -14.47 -3.34 7.60
CA ILE A 7 -14.61 -2.63 6.32
C ILE A 7 -13.53 -3.15 5.40
N LYS A 8 -13.90 -4.05 4.49
CA LYS A 8 -13.01 -4.53 3.44
C LYS A 8 -13.00 -3.49 2.31
N PRO A 9 -11.90 -2.74 2.11
CA PRO A 9 -11.85 -1.75 1.04
C PRO A 9 -11.92 -2.46 -0.31
N ASN A 10 -12.70 -1.91 -1.24
CA ASN A 10 -12.74 -2.41 -2.62
C ASN A 10 -11.48 -2.03 -3.40
N VAL A 11 -10.96 -0.83 -3.11
CA VAL A 11 -9.76 -0.29 -3.73
C VAL A 11 -8.91 0.34 -2.63
N VAL A 12 -7.62 0.10 -2.70
CA VAL A 12 -6.59 0.64 -1.83
C VAL A 12 -5.63 1.40 -2.72
N SER A 13 -5.51 2.71 -2.50
CA SER A 13 -4.57 3.57 -3.24
C SER A 13 -3.51 4.08 -2.26
N VAL A 14 -2.24 3.90 -2.59
CA VAL A 14 -1.10 4.35 -1.80
C VAL A 14 -0.59 5.66 -2.38
N MET A 15 -0.53 6.69 -1.54
CA MET A 15 -0.03 8.01 -1.89
C MET A 15 1.36 8.24 -1.32
N MET A 16 2.29 8.69 -2.16
CA MET A 16 3.63 9.12 -1.77
C MET A 16 4.01 10.37 -2.58
N GLU A 17 4.68 11.35 -1.96
CA GLU A 17 5.09 12.60 -2.62
C GLU A 17 3.94 13.32 -3.36
N GLY A 18 2.74 13.28 -2.78
CA GLY A 18 1.54 13.92 -3.36
C GLY A 18 0.99 13.22 -4.62
N ARG A 19 1.44 12.01 -4.94
CA ARG A 19 0.97 11.22 -6.09
C ARG A 19 0.53 9.83 -5.66
N ILE A 20 -0.43 9.25 -6.37
CA ILE A 20 -0.76 7.84 -6.23
C ILE A 20 0.36 7.05 -6.90
N VAL A 21 1.05 6.23 -6.12
CA VAL A 21 2.17 5.41 -6.59
C VAL A 21 1.78 3.96 -6.81
N ARG A 22 0.70 3.50 -6.16
CA ARG A 22 0.21 2.13 -6.28
C ARG A 22 -1.28 2.06 -5.99
N GLU A 23 -1.99 1.22 -6.72
CA GLU A 23 -3.38 0.88 -6.45
C GLU A 23 -3.55 -0.64 -6.45
N GLY A 24 -4.46 -1.14 -5.64
CA GLY A 24 -4.72 -2.57 -5.54
C GLY A 24 -6.01 -2.87 -4.77
N GLY A 25 -6.34 -4.15 -4.65
CA GLY A 25 -7.47 -4.58 -3.85
C GLY A 25 -7.15 -4.68 -2.36
N PRO A 26 -8.04 -5.30 -1.58
CA PRO A 26 -7.86 -5.55 -0.15
C PRO A 26 -6.55 -6.26 0.21
N GLU A 27 -6.00 -7.09 -0.69
CA GLU A 27 -4.71 -7.76 -0.55
C GLU A 27 -3.54 -6.77 -0.39
N LEU A 28 -3.65 -5.58 -0.98
CA LEU A 28 -2.66 -4.52 -0.81
C LEU A 28 -2.64 -4.01 0.63
N ALA A 29 -3.81 -3.81 1.25
CA ALA A 29 -3.90 -3.40 2.64
C ALA A 29 -3.31 -4.45 3.58
N LEU A 30 -3.59 -5.74 3.33
CA LEU A 30 -3.01 -6.84 4.12
C LEU A 30 -1.47 -6.87 4.01
N THR A 31 -0.96 -6.72 2.79
CA THR A 31 0.49 -6.68 2.54
C THR A 31 1.15 -5.49 3.25
N LEU A 32 0.50 -4.33 3.24
CA LEU A 32 0.96 -3.13 3.96
C LEU A 32 0.95 -3.31 5.48
N GLU A 33 -0.04 -4.01 6.04
CA GLU A 33 -0.07 -4.33 7.47
C GLU A 33 1.04 -5.30 7.88
N GLU A 34 1.39 -6.26 7.02
CA GLU A 34 2.39 -7.30 7.31
C GLU A 34 3.83 -6.83 7.07
N ARG A 35 4.08 -6.16 5.94
CA ARG A 35 5.43 -5.81 5.46
C ARG A 35 5.76 -4.32 5.56
N GLY A 36 4.79 -3.47 5.89
CA GLY A 36 4.96 -2.02 5.88
C GLY A 36 5.05 -1.44 4.47
N TYR A 37 5.58 -0.23 4.36
CA TYR A 37 5.66 0.53 3.10
C TYR A 37 6.99 0.37 2.35
N ASP A 38 7.94 -0.38 2.89
CA ASP A 38 9.33 -0.43 2.40
C ASP A 38 9.41 -0.92 0.95
N PHE A 39 8.67 -1.97 0.61
CA PHE A 39 8.65 -2.50 -0.75
C PHE A 39 8.09 -1.49 -1.78
N ILE A 40 7.12 -0.66 -1.38
CA ILE A 40 6.58 0.40 -2.25
C ILE A 40 7.62 1.51 -2.39
N ARG A 41 8.31 1.85 -1.29
CA ARG A 41 9.39 2.83 -1.34
C ARG A 41 10.51 2.37 -2.27
N GLU A 42 10.88 1.09 -2.24
CA GLU A 42 11.88 0.51 -3.13
C GLU A 42 11.40 0.47 -4.59
N GLU A 43 10.14 0.14 -4.86
CA GLU A 43 9.56 0.17 -6.21
C GLU A 43 9.54 1.60 -6.79
N VAL A 44 9.22 2.60 -5.96
CA VAL A 44 9.08 4.01 -6.36
C VAL A 44 10.43 4.73 -6.45
N PHE A 45 11.34 4.51 -5.50
CA PHE A 45 12.59 5.25 -5.36
C PHE A 45 13.86 4.40 -5.62
N GLY A 46 13.74 3.07 -5.59
CA GLY A 46 14.84 2.12 -5.80
C GLY A 46 15.12 1.79 -7.27
N ASN A 47 14.36 2.35 -8.22
CA ASN A 47 14.66 2.31 -9.65
C ASN A 47 15.71 3.38 -10.07
N GLY A 48 16.76 3.54 -9.26
CA GLY A 48 17.94 4.32 -9.62
C GLY A 48 19.05 3.41 -10.17
N ASN A 49 19.18 3.36 -11.50
CA ASN A 49 20.47 3.04 -12.13
C ASN A 49 21.47 4.19 -11.87
#